data_AF-A0A1H5HPG9-F1
#
_entry.id   AF-A0A1H5HPG9-F1
#
_cell.length_a   1.000
_cell.length_b   1.000
_cell.length_c   1.000
_cell.angle_alpha   90.00
_cell.angle_beta   90.00
_cell.angle_gamma   90.00
#
_symmetry.space_group_name_H-M   'P 1'
#
loop_
_entity.id
_entity.type
_entity.pdbx_description
1 polymer ?
#
loop_
_entity_poly.entity_id
_entity_poly.type
_entity_poly.pdbx_seq_one_letter_code
_entity_poly.pdbx_strand_id
1 'polypeptide(L)'
;MFDISKIKEFSVEEFIDYIDYNKIDKQTITELIKENYLTDIDLKKLIYNVNISYERLNKPLELELKIFYLFFPFGIVNAFLSDHDEDIKRFEEFRFIKKIKQYYLYSFIGSITYFLVGITLSIFI
;
A
#
# COMPACT_ATOMS: atom_id res chain seq x y z
N MET A 1 4.84 -1.51 24.37
CA MET A 1 3.67 -2.27 24.85
C MET A 1 2.46 -1.76 24.09
N PHE A 2 1.67 -2.64 23.49
CA PHE A 2 0.50 -2.28 22.69
C PHE A 2 -0.60 -1.79 23.63
N ASP A 3 -1.01 -0.52 23.50
CA ASP A 3 -1.98 0.11 24.39
C ASP A 3 -3.32 0.31 23.66
N ILE A 4 -4.34 -0.42 24.13
CA ILE A 4 -5.69 -0.36 23.56
C ILE A 4 -6.33 1.02 23.72
N SER A 5 -6.01 1.74 24.79
CA SER A 5 -6.56 3.08 25.01
C SER A 5 -6.09 4.04 23.91
N LYS A 6 -4.83 3.93 23.48
CA LYS A 6 -4.23 4.75 22.44
C LYS A 6 -4.81 4.45 21.05
N ILE A 7 -4.97 3.19 20.69
CA ILE A 7 -5.43 2.82 19.33
C ILE A 7 -6.92 3.07 19.09
N LYS A 8 -7.75 3.21 20.13
CA LYS A 8 -9.17 3.55 20.01
C LYS A 8 -9.39 4.91 19.33
N GLU A 9 -8.43 5.80 19.51
CA GLU A 9 -8.48 7.16 19.01
C GLU A 9 -7.92 7.27 17.59
N PHE A 10 -7.17 6.27 17.13
CA PHE A 10 -6.52 6.32 15.81
C PHE A 10 -7.54 6.36 14.67
N SER A 11 -7.21 7.16 13.67
CA SER A 11 -7.74 7.01 12.32
C SER A 11 -7.29 5.68 11.71
N VAL A 12 -7.88 5.30 10.57
CA VAL A 12 -7.47 4.10 9.85
C VAL A 12 -6.02 4.24 9.37
N GLU A 13 -5.65 5.41 8.88
CA GLU A 13 -4.33 5.74 8.34
C GLU A 13 -3.25 5.71 9.43
N GLU A 14 -3.52 6.31 10.60
CA GLU A 14 -2.63 6.25 11.76
C GLU A 14 -2.44 4.82 12.26
N PHE A 15 -3.51 4.02 12.21
CA PHE A 15 -3.44 2.64 12.62
C PHE A 15 -2.66 1.77 11.64
N ILE A 16 -2.81 2.01 10.33
CA ILE A 16 -1.98 1.37 9.29
C ILE A 16 -0.50 1.68 9.53
N ASP A 17 -0.15 2.95 9.74
CA ASP A 17 1.24 3.37 9.98
C ASP A 17 1.80 2.68 11.24
N TYR A 18 1.00 2.61 12.30
CA TYR A 18 1.38 1.92 13.53
C TYR A 18 1.59 0.41 13.32
N ILE A 19 0.70 -0.26 12.57
CA ILE A 19 0.82 -1.69 12.25
C ILE A 19 2.05 -1.97 11.39
N ASP A 20 2.29 -1.18 10.33
CA ASP A 20 3.44 -1.39 9.44
C ASP A 20 4.76 -1.08 10.16
N TYR A 21 4.81 -0.04 11.00
CA TYR A 21 6.02 0.29 11.75
C TYR A 21 6.39 -0.82 12.74
N ASN A 22 5.41 -1.31 13.50
CA ASN A 22 5.65 -2.31 14.55
C ASN A 22 5.57 -3.77 14.04
N LYS A 23 5.26 -3.99 12.76
CA LYS A 23 5.11 -5.32 12.13
C LYS A 23 4.16 -6.25 12.90
N ILE A 24 3.01 -5.70 13.30
CA ILE A 24 2.03 -6.42 14.13
C ILE A 24 1.11 -7.24 13.22
N ASP A 25 0.86 -8.50 13.57
CA ASP A 25 -0.06 -9.36 12.85
C ASP A 25 -1.51 -9.17 13.32
N LYS A 26 -2.45 -9.52 12.44
CA LYS A 26 -3.88 -9.31 12.68
C LYS A 26 -4.40 -10.12 13.87
N GLN A 27 -3.83 -11.29 14.12
CA GLN A 27 -4.28 -12.18 15.17
C GLN A 27 -3.94 -11.58 16.55
N THR A 28 -2.71 -11.09 16.73
CA THR A 28 -2.27 -10.39 17.95
C THR A 28 -3.22 -9.25 18.32
N ILE A 29 -3.62 -8.42 17.35
CA ILE A 29 -4.55 -7.31 17.61
C ILE A 29 -5.95 -7.83 17.98
N THR A 30 -6.42 -8.87 17.30
CA THR A 30 -7.73 -9.47 17.55
C THR A 30 -7.82 -10.11 18.94
N GLU A 31 -6.75 -10.74 19.40
CA GLU A 31 -6.63 -11.32 20.74
C GLU A 31 -6.66 -10.21 21.79
N LEU A 32 -5.87 -9.15 21.61
CA LEU A 32 -5.86 -7.99 22.51
C LEU A 32 -7.24 -7.34 22.65
N ILE A 33 -7.98 -7.22 21.55
CA ILE A 33 -9.36 -6.70 21.56
C ILE A 33 -10.28 -7.57 22.43
N LYS A 34 -10.13 -8.89 22.39
CA LYS A 34 -10.95 -9.83 23.16
C LYS A 34 -10.60 -9.82 24.65
N GLU A 35 -9.33 -9.61 24.98
CA GLU A 35 -8.84 -9.58 26.37
C GLU A 35 -9.24 -8.29 27.10
N ASN A 36 -9.66 -7.26 26.38
CA ASN A 36 -10.04 -5.97 26.95
C ASN A 36 -11.56 -5.80 27.02
N TYR A 37 -12.04 -5.29 28.15
CA TYR A 37 -13.45 -4.94 28.31
C TYR A 37 -13.76 -3.65 27.56
N LEU A 38 -14.36 -3.79 26.38
CA LEU A 38 -14.76 -2.69 25.50
C LEU A 38 -16.28 -2.51 25.52
N THR A 39 -16.73 -1.27 25.27
CA THR A 39 -18.14 -1.03 24.95
C THR A 39 -18.45 -1.62 23.57
N ASP A 40 -19.71 -2.01 23.32
CA ASP A 40 -20.11 -2.57 22.02
C ASP A 40 -19.79 -1.64 20.84
N ILE A 41 -19.88 -0.33 21.06
CA ILE A 41 -19.58 0.70 20.06
C ILE A 41 -18.09 0.74 19.76
N ASP A 42 -17.25 0.82 20.81
CA ASP A 42 -15.79 0.82 20.64
C ASP A 42 -15.31 -0.46 19.98
N LEU A 43 -15.86 -1.60 20.40
CA LEU A 43 -15.52 -2.91 19.85
C LEU A 43 -15.81 -2.97 18.34
N LYS A 44 -17.01 -2.55 17.92
CA LYS A 44 -17.38 -2.51 16.50
C LYS A 44 -16.47 -1.59 15.70
N LYS A 45 -16.19 -0.39 16.23
CA LYS A 45 -15.30 0.59 15.58
C LYS A 45 -13.88 0.03 15.44
N LEU A 46 -13.33 -0.58 16.48
CA LEU A 46 -11.97 -1.14 16.44
C LEU A 46 -11.88 -2.31 15.46
N ILE A 47 -12.84 -3.23 15.48
CA ILE A 47 -12.89 -4.36 14.55
C ILE A 47 -12.97 -3.85 13.10
N TYR A 48 -13.78 -2.84 12.84
CA TYR A 48 -13.85 -2.21 11.52
C TYR A 48 -12.50 -1.63 11.10
N ASN A 49 -11.88 -0.81 11.96
CA ASN A 49 -10.57 -0.20 11.69
C ASN A 49 -9.49 -1.26 11.44
N VAL A 50 -9.44 -2.33 12.23
CA VAL A 50 -8.55 -3.48 12.03
C VAL A 50 -8.77 -4.10 10.66
N ASN A 51 -10.01 -4.41 10.31
CA ASN A 51 -10.30 -5.08 9.04
C ASN A 51 -9.89 -4.22 7.85
N ILE A 52 -10.26 -2.94 7.82
CA ILE A 52 -9.90 -2.03 6.75
C ILE A 52 -8.38 -1.83 6.68
N SER A 53 -7.72 -1.66 7.82
CA SER A 53 -6.26 -1.45 7.85
C SER A 53 -5.50 -2.62 7.24
N TYR A 54 -5.83 -3.86 7.63
CA TYR A 54 -5.21 -5.05 7.05
C TYR A 54 -5.60 -5.29 5.61
N GLU A 55 -6.83 -4.93 5.20
CA GLU A 55 -7.21 -4.98 3.78
C GLU A 55 -6.29 -4.05 2.97
N ARG A 56 -6.17 -2.78 3.36
CA ARG A 56 -5.37 -1.78 2.64
C ARG A 56 -3.88 -2.09 2.63
N LEU A 57 -3.33 -2.54 3.77
CA LEU A 57 -1.93 -2.98 3.88
C LEU A 57 -1.59 -4.09 2.88
N ASN A 58 -2.51 -5.03 2.68
CA ASN A 58 -2.27 -6.24 1.91
C ASN A 58 -2.85 -6.22 0.49
N LYS A 59 -3.61 -5.19 0.13
CA LYS A 59 -4.22 -5.07 -1.18
C LYS A 59 -3.13 -4.96 -2.25
N PRO A 60 -3.03 -5.94 -3.17
CA PRO A 60 -2.07 -5.86 -4.24
C PRO A 60 -2.51 -4.82 -5.27
N LEU A 61 -1.55 -4.39 -6.08
CA LEU A 61 -1.82 -3.65 -7.30
C LEU A 61 -2.64 -4.53 -8.27
N GLU A 62 -3.57 -3.90 -8.99
CA GLU A 62 -4.34 -4.52 -10.05
C GLU A 62 -3.43 -4.94 -11.19
N LEU A 63 -3.76 -6.05 -11.88
CA LEU A 63 -2.92 -6.59 -12.95
C LEU A 63 -2.67 -5.56 -14.07
N GLU A 64 -3.72 -4.83 -14.44
CA GLU A 64 -3.67 -3.77 -15.44
C GLU A 64 -2.64 -2.70 -15.08
N LEU A 65 -2.64 -2.23 -13.83
CA LEU A 65 -1.66 -1.26 -13.35
C LEU A 65 -0.24 -1.83 -13.28
N LYS A 66 -0.07 -3.13 -12.98
CA LYS A 66 1.27 -3.76 -12.99
C LYS A 66 1.87 -3.76 -14.39
N ILE A 67 1.07 -4.14 -15.38
CA ILE A 67 1.46 -4.13 -16.79
C ILE A 67 1.75 -2.70 -17.21
N PHE A 68 0.86 -1.77 -16.86
CA PHE A 68 1.01 -0.36 -17.17
C PHE A 68 2.36 0.20 -16.67
N TYR A 69 2.69 0.05 -15.39
CA TYR A 69 3.94 0.58 -14.82
C TYR A 69 5.20 -0.14 -15.33
N LEU A 70 5.07 -1.36 -15.88
CA LEU A 70 6.18 -2.03 -16.57
C LEU A 70 6.51 -1.34 -17.91
N PHE A 71 5.48 -0.94 -18.67
CA PHE A 71 5.66 -0.28 -19.96
C PHE A 71 5.85 1.23 -19.86
N PHE A 72 5.33 1.85 -18.80
CA PHE A 72 5.40 3.29 -18.55
C PHE A 72 6.00 3.55 -17.16
N PRO A 73 7.28 3.20 -16.95
CA PRO A 73 7.89 3.30 -15.63
C PRO A 73 7.99 4.75 -15.18
N PHE A 74 7.73 5.00 -13.89
CA PHE A 74 7.84 6.31 -13.22
C PHE A 74 7.11 7.46 -13.92
N GLY A 75 6.05 7.17 -14.69
CA GLY A 75 5.30 8.22 -15.39
C GLY A 75 6.12 8.96 -16.45
N ILE A 76 7.18 8.34 -17.01
CA ILE A 76 8.04 8.99 -18.02
C ILE A 76 7.24 9.48 -19.25
N VAL A 77 6.08 8.89 -19.53
CA VAL A 77 5.13 9.39 -20.54
C VAL A 77 4.06 10.26 -19.86
N ASN A 78 4.51 11.31 -19.18
CA ASN A 78 3.67 12.18 -18.34
C ASN A 78 2.65 13.02 -19.15
N ALA A 79 2.84 13.14 -20.47
CA ALA A 79 2.01 14.01 -21.31
C ALA A 79 0.66 13.41 -21.74
N PHE A 80 0.45 12.10 -21.65
CA PHE A 80 -0.76 11.45 -22.17
C PHE A 80 -1.66 10.80 -21.09
N LEU A 81 -1.21 10.71 -19.83
CA LEU A 81 -1.82 9.82 -18.82
C LEU A 81 -1.84 10.43 -17.40
N SER A 82 -2.35 11.67 -17.28
CA SER A 82 -2.50 12.39 -16.00
C SER A 82 -3.22 11.60 -14.90
N ASP A 83 -4.12 10.69 -15.28
CA ASP A 83 -4.98 9.96 -14.35
C ASP A 83 -4.20 8.98 -13.44
N HIS A 84 -3.05 8.45 -13.89
CA HIS A 84 -2.30 7.45 -13.13
C HIS A 84 -1.26 8.02 -12.15
N ASP A 85 -0.88 9.29 -12.32
CA ASP A 85 -0.13 10.04 -11.30
C ASP A 85 -1.03 10.39 -10.09
N GLU A 86 -2.35 10.43 -10.30
CA GLU A 86 -3.31 10.56 -9.19
C GLU A 86 -3.46 9.25 -8.41
N ASP A 87 -3.29 8.09 -9.06
CA ASP A 87 -3.38 6.79 -8.39
C ASP A 87 -2.30 6.64 -7.31
N ILE A 88 -1.04 6.99 -7.61
CA ILE A 88 0.03 6.87 -6.60
C ILE A 88 -0.19 7.80 -5.41
N LYS A 89 -0.61 9.05 -5.66
CA LYS A 89 -0.96 10.01 -4.61
C LYS A 89 -2.09 9.48 -3.73
N ARG A 90 -3.12 8.90 -4.35
CA ARG A 90 -4.24 8.27 -3.64
C ARG A 90 -3.78 7.07 -2.81
N PHE A 91 -2.87 6.25 -3.33
CA PHE A 91 -2.33 5.12 -2.57
C PHE A 91 -1.53 5.60 -1.36
N GLU A 92 -0.76 6.66 -1.49
CA GLU A 92 0.00 7.28 -0.38
C GLU A 92 -0.91 7.91 0.67
N GLU A 93 -1.95 8.64 0.24
CA GLU A 93 -2.94 9.26 1.11
C GLU A 93 -3.69 8.23 1.96
N PHE A 94 -4.16 7.15 1.35
CA PHE A 94 -4.92 6.09 2.05
C PHE A 94 -4.07 4.95 2.60
N ARG A 95 -2.73 5.08 2.55
CA ARG A 95 -1.76 4.11 3.07
C ARG A 95 -1.87 2.69 2.49
N PHE A 96 -2.03 2.57 1.16
CA PHE A 96 -1.96 1.28 0.46
C PHE A 96 -0.50 0.80 0.29
N ILE A 97 0.17 0.47 1.39
CA ILE A 97 1.62 0.19 1.45
C ILE A 97 2.09 -0.84 0.41
N LYS A 98 1.36 -1.94 0.22
CA LYS A 98 1.74 -2.96 -0.76
C LYS A 98 1.57 -2.49 -2.20
N LYS A 99 0.54 -1.70 -2.50
CA LYS A 99 0.38 -1.09 -3.84
C LYS A 99 1.53 -0.17 -4.16
N ILE A 100 1.90 0.71 -3.21
CA ILE A 100 3.05 1.63 -3.34
C ILE A 100 4.33 0.84 -3.64
N LYS A 101 4.63 -0.20 -2.84
CA LYS A 101 5.80 -1.05 -3.06
C LYS A 101 5.78 -1.73 -4.44
N GLN A 102 4.63 -2.21 -4.88
CA GLN A 102 4.49 -2.83 -6.20
C GLN A 102 4.65 -1.83 -7.34
N TYR A 103 4.13 -0.61 -7.22
CA TYR A 103 4.36 0.47 -8.19
C TYR A 103 5.86 0.72 -8.42
N TYR A 104 6.63 0.89 -7.33
CA TYR A 104 8.07 1.11 -7.43
C TYR A 104 8.79 -0.10 -8.03
N LEU A 105 8.39 -1.31 -7.66
CA LEU A 105 8.98 -2.55 -8.18
C LEU A 105 8.76 -2.68 -9.70
N TYR A 106 7.52 -2.55 -10.18
CA TYR A 106 7.22 -2.73 -11.60
C TYR A 106 7.80 -1.59 -12.46
N SER A 107 7.78 -0.36 -11.96
CA SER A 107 8.45 0.77 -12.63
C SER A 107 9.97 0.58 -12.73
N PHE A 108 10.59 0.02 -11.68
CA PHE A 108 12.03 -0.28 -11.72
C PHE A 108 12.36 -1.37 -12.74
N ILE A 109 11.60 -2.47 -12.77
CA ILE A 109 11.77 -3.54 -13.77
C ILE A 109 11.55 -2.99 -15.18
N GLY A 110 10.53 -2.14 -15.37
CA GLY A 110 10.27 -1.46 -16.63
C GLY A 110 11.47 -0.64 -17.09
N SER A 111 12.00 0.19 -16.20
CA SER A 111 13.18 1.02 -16.47
C SER A 111 14.41 0.21 -16.90
N ILE A 112 14.68 -0.92 -16.22
CA ILE A 112 15.76 -1.84 -16.60
C ILE A 112 15.52 -2.41 -18.00
N THR A 113 14.28 -2.79 -18.30
CA THR A 113 13.90 -3.34 -19.62
C THR A 113 14.17 -2.34 -20.72
N TYR A 114 13.76 -1.08 -20.55
CA TYR A 114 14.04 0.01 -21.50
C TYR A 114 15.54 0.22 -21.71
N PHE A 115 16.33 0.22 -20.63
CA PHE A 115 17.78 0.39 -20.71
C PHE A 115 18.44 -0.75 -21.51
N LEU A 116 18.05 -1.99 -21.25
CA LEU A 116 18.57 -3.16 -21.99
C LEU A 116 18.18 -3.13 -23.47
N VAL A 117 16.94 -2.77 -23.80
CA VAL A 117 16.47 -2.65 -25.19
C VAL A 117 17.21 -1.52 -25.92
N GLY A 118 17.47 -0.39 -25.26
CA GLY A 118 18.26 0.69 -25.82
C GLY A 118 19.69 0.24 -26.15
N ILE A 119 20.32 -0.51 -25.24
CA ILE A 119 21.67 -1.09 -25.49
C ILE A 119 21.64 -2.06 -26.66
N THR A 120 20.70 -3.02 -26.69
CA THR A 120 20.68 -4.00 -27.78
C THR A 120 20.47 -3.33 -29.13
N LEU A 121 19.53 -2.38 -29.23
CA LEU A 121 19.34 -1.61 -30.47
C LEU A 121 20.60 -0.85 -30.87
N SER A 122 21.33 -0.26 -29.92
CA SER A 122 22.57 0.46 -30.22
C SER A 122 23.73 -0.44 -30.71
N ILE A 123 23.68 -1.75 -30.45
CA ILE A 123 24.68 -2.71 -30.96
C ILE A 123 24.39 -3.08 -32.43
N PHE A 124 23.14 -3.00 -32.86
CA PHE A 124 22.70 -3.37 -34.22
C PHE A 124 22.61 -2.16 -35.19
N ILE A 125 22.89 -0.95 -34.71
CA ILE A 125 22.94 0.31 -35.49
C ILE A 125 24.40 0.75 -35.60
#